data_AF-A0A7S2HUN0-F1
#
_entry.id   AF-A0A7S2HUN0-F1
#
_cell.length_a   1.000
_cell.length_b   1.000
_cell.length_c   1.000
_cell.angle_alpha   90.00
_cell.angle_beta   90.00
_cell.angle_gamma   90.00
#
_symmetry.space_group_name_H-M   'P 1'
#
loop_
_entity.id
_entity.type
_entity.pdbx_description
1 polymer ?
#
loop_
_entity_poly.entity_id
_entity_poly.type
_entity_poly.pdbx_seq_one_letter_code
_entity_poly.pdbx_strand_id
1 'polypeptide(L)'
;TREANRMRSHALVFAAGLGTLLTLVLTNFSDAVCRTLGGARGTMLVAAREYLGIRALGIPIERSISIGTTFCLASKDGATPLRVTAVGSVANFVLDWLFCTRYPQQAAGASAAASVLAAAMSAAYLFHRLRAQRLWPSPLEIPRRKDFSPFLSFAGPVFMLLLVKSITFTQMTAYASGLGTSPAAAHQLYVSLLFLTAVA
;
A
#
# COMPACT_ATOMS: atom_id res chain seq x y z
N THR A 1 8.36 12.54 24.63
CA THR A 1 8.83 13.94 24.58
C THR A 1 8.01 14.71 23.56
N ARG A 2 7.88 16.05 23.70
CA ARG A 2 7.07 16.89 22.79
C ARG A 2 7.51 16.79 21.33
N GLU A 3 8.82 16.65 21.10
CA GLU A 3 9.40 16.44 19.76
C GLU A 3 8.96 15.12 19.12
N ALA A 4 8.95 14.01 19.87
CA ALA A 4 8.47 12.72 19.37
C ALA A 4 6.98 12.79 18.97
N ASN A 5 6.16 13.54 19.71
CA ASN A 5 4.76 13.76 19.37
C ASN A 5 4.59 14.54 18.05
N ARG A 6 5.40 15.59 17.86
CA ARG A 6 5.42 16.40 16.64
C ARG A 6 5.86 15.58 15.43
N MET A 7 6.93 14.79 15.55
CA MET A 7 7.41 13.92 14.47
C MET A 7 6.36 12.90 14.04
N ARG A 8 5.68 12.24 15.00
CA ARG A 8 4.60 11.29 14.71
C ARG A 8 3.41 11.96 14.03
N SER A 9 3.03 13.17 14.47
CA SER A 9 1.96 13.95 13.85
C SER A 9 2.29 14.30 12.40
N HIS A 10 3.49 14.85 12.16
CA HIS A 10 3.95 15.20 10.81
C HIS A 10 3.99 13.97 9.89
N ALA A 11 4.51 12.84 10.37
CA ALA A 11 4.57 11.60 9.60
C ALA A 11 3.18 11.10 9.18
N LEU A 12 2.20 11.13 10.10
CA LEU A 12 0.82 10.75 9.78
C LEU A 12 0.19 11.71 8.77
N VAL A 13 0.37 13.02 8.93
CA VAL A 13 -0.20 14.01 8.00
C VAL A 13 0.44 13.90 6.61
N PHE A 14 1.75 13.72 6.52
CA PHE A 14 2.42 13.51 5.23
C PHE A 14 1.99 12.21 4.57
N ALA A 15 1.86 11.12 5.33
CA ALA A 15 1.42 9.83 4.78
C ALA A 15 -0.03 9.86 4.30
N ALA A 16 -0.93 10.47 5.09
CA ALA A 16 -2.32 10.67 4.68
C ALA A 16 -2.42 11.59 3.46
N GLY A 17 -1.70 12.71 3.46
CA GLY A 17 -1.67 13.66 2.35
C GLY A 17 -1.15 13.04 1.05
N LEU A 18 -0.01 12.34 1.11
CA LEU A 18 0.57 11.63 -0.04
C LEU A 18 -0.31 10.47 -0.50
N GLY A 19 -0.92 9.73 0.44
CA GLY A 19 -1.86 8.67 0.12
C GLY A 19 -3.10 9.18 -0.61
N THR A 20 -3.67 10.30 -0.16
CA THR A 20 -4.81 10.95 -0.81
C THR A 20 -4.43 11.50 -2.18
N LEU A 21 -3.26 12.14 -2.31
CA LEU A 21 -2.76 12.59 -3.60
C LEU A 21 -2.62 11.41 -4.59
N LEU A 22 -2.02 10.31 -4.15
CA LEU A 22 -1.85 9.12 -4.98
C LEU A 22 -3.21 8.49 -5.35
N THR A 23 -4.17 8.51 -4.43
CA THR A 23 -5.54 8.06 -4.70
C THR A 23 -6.17 8.88 -5.82
N LEU A 24 -6.06 10.21 -5.76
CA LEU A 24 -6.60 11.10 -6.80
C LEU A 24 -5.92 10.87 -8.14
N VAL A 25 -4.60 10.70 -8.17
CA VAL A 25 -3.88 10.41 -9.42
C VAL A 25 -4.34 9.07 -10.00
N LEU A 26 -4.40 8.01 -9.20
CA LEU A 26 -4.76 6.69 -9.70
C LEU A 26 -6.22 6.56 -10.12
N THR A 27 -7.15 7.24 -9.46
CA THR A 27 -8.56 7.20 -9.89
C THR A 27 -8.76 7.95 -11.21
N ASN A 28 -8.15 9.13 -11.36
CA ASN A 28 -8.27 9.95 -12.59
C ASN A 28 -7.48 9.38 -13.78
N PHE A 29 -6.30 8.80 -13.54
CA PHE A 29 -5.41 8.28 -14.59
C PHE A 29 -5.38 6.74 -14.66
N SER A 30 -6.39 6.07 -14.10
CA SER A 30 -6.47 4.60 -14.02
C SER A 30 -6.27 3.91 -15.37
N ASP A 31 -6.94 4.37 -16.42
CA ASP A 31 -6.83 3.77 -17.77
C ASP A 31 -5.40 3.89 -18.34
N ALA A 32 -4.79 5.07 -18.25
CA ALA A 32 -3.43 5.30 -18.71
C ALA A 32 -2.43 4.43 -17.95
N VAL A 33 -2.57 4.32 -16.63
CA VAL A 33 -1.74 3.47 -15.78
C VAL A 33 -1.91 1.99 -16.14
N CYS A 34 -3.14 1.49 -16.27
CA CYS A 34 -3.39 0.10 -16.62
C CYS A 34 -2.84 -0.28 -18.00
N ARG A 35 -2.90 0.64 -18.98
CA ARG A 35 -2.37 0.40 -20.34
C ARG A 35 -0.85 0.49 -20.41
N THR A 36 -0.27 1.53 -19.83
CA THR A 36 1.17 1.83 -19.96
C THR A 36 2.03 0.99 -19.03
N LEU A 37 1.60 0.82 -17.78
CA LEU A 37 2.34 0.08 -16.77
C LEU A 37 1.89 -1.37 -16.66
N GLY A 38 0.60 -1.64 -16.84
CA GLY A 38 0.04 -2.99 -16.74
C GLY A 38 -0.05 -3.76 -18.05
N GLY A 39 0.11 -3.09 -19.20
CA GLY A 39 -0.07 -3.71 -20.52
C GLY A 39 -1.48 -4.24 -20.79
N ALA A 40 -2.48 -3.86 -19.97
CA ALA A 40 -3.82 -4.44 -20.02
C ALA A 40 -4.56 -4.03 -21.30
N ARG A 41 -5.19 -5.00 -21.98
CA ARG A 41 -5.97 -4.82 -23.22
C ARG A 41 -7.30 -5.56 -23.17
N GLY A 42 -8.29 -5.06 -23.89
CA GLY A 42 -9.60 -5.71 -24.03
C GLY A 42 -10.33 -5.87 -22.69
N THR A 43 -10.85 -7.07 -22.42
CA THR A 43 -11.59 -7.39 -21.18
C THR A 43 -10.73 -7.28 -19.92
N MET A 44 -9.43 -7.54 -20.02
CA MET A 44 -8.49 -7.36 -18.89
C MET A 44 -8.40 -5.90 -18.46
N LEU A 45 -8.49 -4.95 -19.40
CA LEU A 45 -8.44 -3.52 -19.07
C LEU A 45 -9.65 -3.09 -18.25
N VAL A 46 -10.84 -3.62 -18.55
CA VAL A 46 -12.07 -3.32 -17.80
C VAL A 46 -11.92 -3.79 -16.35
N ALA A 47 -11.52 -5.05 -16.15
CA ALA A 47 -11.30 -5.61 -14.82
C ALA A 47 -10.18 -4.88 -14.05
N ALA A 48 -9.07 -4.55 -14.72
CA ALA A 48 -7.94 -3.84 -14.11
C ALA A 48 -8.34 -2.43 -13.67
N ARG A 49 -9.13 -1.71 -14.48
CA ARG A 49 -9.63 -0.38 -14.14
C ARG A 49 -10.59 -0.41 -12.96
N GLU A 50 -11.52 -1.36 -12.96
CA GLU A 50 -12.48 -1.56 -11.86
C GLU A 50 -11.74 -1.84 -10.56
N TYR A 51 -10.80 -2.81 -10.58
CA TYR A 51 -9.96 -3.14 -9.45
C TYR A 51 -9.16 -1.92 -8.97
N LEU A 52 -8.43 -1.25 -9.86
CA LEU A 52 -7.55 -0.14 -9.51
C LEU A 52 -8.31 1.05 -8.94
N GLY A 53 -9.50 1.36 -9.49
CA GLY A 53 -10.34 2.45 -9.02
C GLY A 53 -10.78 2.27 -7.57
N ILE A 54 -11.24 1.06 -7.22
CA ILE A 54 -11.64 0.74 -5.84
C ILE A 54 -10.41 0.63 -4.93
N ARG A 55 -9.35 -0.04 -5.40
CA ARG A 55 -8.12 -0.27 -4.63
C ARG A 55 -7.43 1.04 -4.25
N ALA A 56 -7.47 2.04 -5.13
CA ALA A 56 -6.90 3.34 -4.89
C ALA A 56 -7.48 4.00 -3.63
N LEU A 57 -8.77 3.79 -3.32
CA LEU A 57 -9.41 4.34 -2.11
C LEU A 57 -8.80 3.80 -0.81
N GLY A 58 -8.17 2.62 -0.84
CA GLY A 58 -7.49 2.03 0.32
C GLY A 58 -6.11 2.61 0.61
N ILE A 59 -5.48 3.31 -0.34
CA ILE A 59 -4.10 3.80 -0.22
C ILE A 59 -3.88 4.69 1.02
N PRO A 60 -4.75 5.69 1.33
CA PRO A 60 -4.53 6.55 2.50
C PRO A 60 -4.57 5.74 3.81
N ILE A 61 -5.43 4.73 3.88
CA ILE A 61 -5.56 3.82 5.03
C ILE A 61 -4.28 3.02 5.19
N GLU A 62 -3.79 2.43 4.10
CA GLU A 62 -2.57 1.60 4.12
C GLU A 62 -1.31 2.40 4.42
N ARG A 63 -1.19 3.62 3.91
CA ARG A 63 -0.10 4.52 4.28
C ARG A 63 -0.14 4.84 5.77
N SER A 64 -1.34 5.05 6.32
CA SER A 64 -1.53 5.28 7.77
C SER A 64 -1.16 4.04 8.59
N ILE A 65 -1.51 2.83 8.11
CA ILE A 65 -1.09 1.57 8.74
C ILE A 65 0.43 1.46 8.73
N SER A 66 1.07 1.68 7.58
CA SER A 66 2.53 1.60 7.43
C SER A 66 3.26 2.55 8.38
N ILE A 67 2.79 3.80 8.53
CA ILE A 67 3.38 4.72 9.49
C ILE A 67 3.09 4.28 10.93
N GLY A 68 1.87 3.88 11.24
CA GLY A 68 1.51 3.41 12.58
C GLY A 68 2.31 2.19 13.03
N THR A 69 2.57 1.22 12.14
CA THR A 69 3.43 0.07 12.46
C THR A 69 4.88 0.47 12.65
N THR A 70 5.40 1.46 11.91
CA THR A 70 6.75 2.01 12.19
C THR A 70 6.85 2.66 13.57
N PHE A 71 5.77 3.24 14.11
CA PHE A 71 5.78 3.76 15.48
C PHE A 71 5.91 2.64 16.53
N CYS A 72 5.24 1.51 16.30
CA CYS A 72 5.39 0.32 17.16
C CYS A 72 6.82 -0.23 17.08
N LEU A 73 7.36 -0.39 15.87
CA LEU A 73 8.74 -0.87 15.64
C LEU A 73 9.78 0.04 16.28
N ALA A 74 9.63 1.36 16.13
CA ALA A 74 10.50 2.35 16.78
C ALA A 74 10.43 2.29 18.31
N SER A 75 9.33 1.76 18.86
CA SER A 75 9.14 1.54 20.30
C SER A 75 9.51 0.11 20.75
N LYS A 76 10.18 -0.67 19.89
CA LYS A 76 10.56 -2.07 20.09
C LYS A 76 9.39 -3.05 20.27
N ASP A 77 8.20 -2.68 19.78
CA ASP A 77 7.04 -3.57 19.72
C ASP A 77 6.88 -4.14 18.31
N GLY A 78 7.38 -5.37 18.10
CA GLY A 78 7.17 -6.14 16.87
C GLY A 78 5.89 -6.98 16.88
N ALA A 79 5.30 -7.25 18.05
CA ALA A 79 4.13 -8.10 18.17
C ALA A 79 2.85 -7.40 17.69
N THR A 80 2.73 -6.09 17.93
CA THR A 80 1.58 -5.32 17.46
C THR A 80 1.50 -5.27 15.93
N PRO A 81 2.57 -4.90 15.18
CA PRO A 81 2.58 -5.00 13.73
C PRO A 81 2.21 -6.39 13.20
N LEU A 82 2.74 -7.46 13.83
CA LEU A 82 2.40 -8.83 13.44
C LEU A 82 0.91 -9.13 13.60
N ARG A 83 0.30 -8.73 14.73
CA ARG A 83 -1.13 -8.90 14.97
C ARG A 83 -1.99 -8.06 14.02
N VAL A 84 -1.55 -6.84 13.68
CA VAL A 84 -2.24 -5.98 12.72
C VAL A 84 -2.28 -6.64 11.35
N THR A 85 -1.13 -7.14 10.88
CA THR A 85 -1.06 -7.89 9.62
C THR A 85 -1.93 -9.14 9.67
N ALA A 86 -1.89 -9.91 10.77
CA ALA A 86 -2.71 -11.11 10.92
C ALA A 86 -4.23 -10.81 10.85
N VAL A 87 -4.70 -9.78 11.56
CA VAL A 87 -6.10 -9.33 11.50
C VAL A 87 -6.48 -8.96 10.07
N GLY A 88 -5.62 -8.21 9.38
CA GLY A 88 -5.85 -7.83 7.99
C GLY A 88 -5.90 -8.99 7.03
N SER A 89 -4.95 -9.92 7.13
CA SER A 89 -4.91 -11.11 6.26
C SER A 89 -6.11 -12.02 6.48
N VAL A 90 -6.51 -12.27 7.73
CA VAL A 90 -7.70 -13.09 8.03
C VAL A 90 -8.97 -12.40 7.55
N ALA A 91 -9.12 -11.10 7.81
CA ALA A 91 -10.27 -10.34 7.35
C ALA A 91 -10.34 -10.31 5.81
N ASN A 92 -9.21 -10.12 5.14
CA ASN A 92 -9.13 -10.09 3.69
C ASN A 92 -9.52 -11.45 3.09
N PHE A 93 -8.99 -12.55 3.61
CA PHE A 93 -9.35 -13.90 3.17
C PHE A 93 -10.85 -14.18 3.31
N VAL A 94 -11.45 -13.86 4.46
CA VAL A 94 -12.88 -14.09 4.71
C VAL A 94 -13.74 -13.21 3.80
N LEU A 95 -13.38 -11.93 3.63
CA LEU A 95 -14.12 -11.00 2.78
C LEU A 95 -13.98 -11.35 1.29
N ASP A 96 -12.80 -11.79 0.84
CA ASP A 96 -12.59 -12.24 -0.52
C ASP A 96 -13.45 -13.46 -0.83
N TRP A 97 -13.50 -14.44 0.08
CA TRP A 97 -14.40 -15.58 -0.07
C TRP A 97 -15.86 -15.11 -0.18
N LEU A 98 -16.32 -14.25 0.72
CA LEU A 98 -17.69 -13.77 0.74
C LEU A 98 -18.06 -12.95 -0.53
N PHE A 99 -17.22 -12.00 -0.92
CA PHE A 99 -17.53 -11.07 -2.00
C PHE A 99 -17.32 -11.71 -3.37
N CYS A 100 -16.25 -12.47 -3.58
CA CYS A 100 -16.01 -13.11 -4.87
C CYS A 100 -17.01 -14.24 -5.16
N THR A 101 -17.49 -14.96 -4.14
CA THR A 101 -18.55 -15.98 -4.36
C THR A 101 -19.90 -15.35 -4.63
N ARG A 102 -20.20 -14.18 -4.04
CA ARG A 102 -21.49 -13.50 -4.24
C ARG A 102 -21.55 -12.71 -5.55
N TYR A 103 -20.43 -12.18 -6.03
CA TYR A 103 -20.34 -11.33 -7.22
C TYR A 103 -19.33 -11.87 -8.24
N PRO A 104 -19.53 -13.07 -8.81
CA PRO A 104 -18.54 -13.71 -9.69
C PRO A 104 -18.28 -12.91 -10.98
N GLN A 105 -19.27 -12.16 -11.48
CA GLN A 105 -19.13 -11.33 -12.69
C GLN A 105 -18.29 -10.07 -12.46
N GLN A 106 -18.11 -9.65 -11.20
CA GLN A 106 -17.37 -8.45 -10.78
C GLN A 106 -16.27 -8.83 -9.78
N ALA A 107 -15.66 -10.02 -9.94
CA ALA A 107 -14.67 -10.54 -9.00
C ALA A 107 -13.48 -9.60 -8.77
N ALA A 108 -13.10 -8.81 -9.79
CA ALA A 108 -12.06 -7.79 -9.69
C ALA A 108 -12.46 -6.66 -8.73
N GLY A 109 -13.62 -6.04 -8.91
CA GLY A 109 -14.09 -5.01 -7.98
C GLY A 109 -14.39 -5.56 -6.59
N ALA A 110 -14.96 -6.77 -6.52
CA ALA A 110 -15.26 -7.48 -5.28
C ALA A 110 -14.00 -7.70 -4.42
N SER A 111 -12.92 -8.22 -5.01
CA SER A 111 -11.66 -8.44 -4.30
C SER A 111 -10.97 -7.14 -3.89
N ALA A 112 -11.05 -6.09 -4.72
CA ALA A 112 -10.55 -4.77 -4.34
C ALA A 112 -11.31 -4.20 -3.13
N ALA A 113 -12.64 -4.34 -3.10
CA ALA A 113 -13.46 -3.88 -1.98
C ALA A 113 -13.17 -4.67 -0.69
N ALA A 114 -13.03 -5.99 -0.79
CA ALA A 114 -12.62 -6.84 0.32
C ALA A 114 -11.27 -6.42 0.91
N SER A 115 -10.28 -6.14 0.05
CA SER A 115 -8.96 -5.65 0.46
C SER A 115 -9.03 -4.31 1.21
N VAL A 116 -9.80 -3.36 0.71
CA VAL A 116 -9.97 -2.03 1.34
C VAL A 116 -10.66 -2.15 2.70
N LEU A 117 -11.70 -2.97 2.81
CA LEU A 117 -12.39 -3.22 4.08
C LEU A 117 -11.49 -3.92 5.10
N ALA A 118 -10.72 -4.92 4.67
CA ALA A 118 -9.74 -5.59 5.53
C ALA A 118 -8.64 -4.64 6.02
N ALA A 119 -8.16 -3.74 5.16
CA ALA A 119 -7.25 -2.67 5.56
C ALA A 119 -7.91 -1.73 6.58
N ALA A 120 -9.17 -1.36 6.41
CA ALA A 120 -9.91 -0.53 7.37
C ALA A 120 -10.03 -1.23 8.75
N MET A 121 -10.34 -2.52 8.78
CA MET A 121 -10.37 -3.31 10.02
C MET A 121 -8.99 -3.36 10.71
N SER A 122 -7.93 -3.54 9.93
CA SER A 122 -6.55 -3.53 10.42
C SER A 122 -6.16 -2.17 10.99
N ALA A 123 -6.54 -1.09 10.31
CA ALA A 123 -6.32 0.27 10.75
C ALA A 123 -7.06 0.57 12.06
N ALA A 124 -8.31 0.11 12.20
CA ALA A 124 -9.08 0.27 13.44
C ALA A 124 -8.40 -0.45 14.62
N TYR A 125 -7.94 -1.69 14.41
CA TYR A 125 -7.20 -2.44 15.42
C TYR A 125 -5.86 -1.75 15.79
N LEU A 126 -5.08 -1.32 14.80
CA LEU A 126 -3.83 -0.59 15.02
C LEU A 126 -4.07 0.70 15.79
N PHE A 127 -5.09 1.46 15.42
CA PHE A 127 -5.45 2.72 16.08
C PHE A 127 -5.77 2.51 17.56
N HIS A 128 -6.55 1.48 17.88
CA HIS A 128 -6.85 1.12 19.26
C HIS A 128 -5.57 0.79 20.04
N ARG A 129 -4.64 0.02 19.44
CA ARG A 129 -3.34 -0.32 20.05
C ARG A 129 -2.44 0.90 20.24
N LEU A 130 -2.33 1.77 19.24
CA LEU A 130 -1.52 2.99 19.33
C LEU A 130 -2.02 3.92 20.44
N ARG A 131 -3.34 4.03 20.64
CA ARG A 131 -3.91 4.78 21.76
C ARG A 131 -3.59 4.13 23.11
N ALA A 132 -3.80 2.82 23.22
CA ALA A 132 -3.52 2.07 24.45
C ALA A 132 -2.06 2.18 24.89
N GLN A 133 -1.13 2.21 23.93
CA GLN A 133 0.31 2.33 24.16
C GLN A 133 0.81 3.79 24.26
N ARG A 134 -0.08 4.79 24.23
CA ARG A 134 0.26 6.23 24.18
C ARG A 134 1.24 6.58 23.05
N LEU A 135 1.18 5.83 21.96
CA LEU A 135 1.95 6.08 20.74
C LEU A 135 1.23 7.02 19.78
N TRP A 136 -0.11 7.05 19.85
CA TRP A 136 -0.92 7.97 19.07
C TRP A 136 -0.63 9.42 19.43
N PRO A 137 -0.33 10.29 18.44
CA PRO A 137 -0.06 11.68 18.73
C PRO A 137 -1.30 12.44 19.20
N SER A 138 -1.19 13.12 20.34
CA SER A 138 -2.27 13.93 20.93
C SER A 138 -1.68 15.17 21.60
N PRO A 139 -1.95 16.40 21.10
CA PRO A 139 -2.74 16.74 19.91
C PRO A 139 -2.02 16.41 18.60
N LEU A 140 -2.80 16.31 17.51
CA LEU A 140 -2.27 16.22 16.14
C LEU A 140 -1.79 17.61 15.68
N GLU A 141 -0.49 17.73 15.45
CA GLU A 141 0.12 18.95 14.92
C GLU A 141 0.22 18.88 13.39
N ILE A 142 -0.36 19.86 12.69
CA ILE A 142 -0.28 19.97 11.23
C ILE A 142 1.07 20.60 10.85
N PRO A 143 1.88 19.96 9.99
CA PRO A 143 3.17 20.48 9.56
C PRO A 143 3.02 21.81 8.83
N ARG A 144 3.94 22.75 9.10
CA ARG A 144 4.00 24.05 8.41
C ARG A 144 4.82 23.91 7.13
N ARG A 145 4.70 24.89 6.21
CA ARG A 145 5.50 24.91 4.96
C ARG A 145 7.01 24.75 5.17
N LYS A 146 7.54 25.22 6.30
CA LYS A 146 8.96 25.08 6.66
C LYS A 146 9.38 23.64 6.98
N ASP A 147 8.44 22.80 7.42
CA ASP A 147 8.69 21.39 7.74
C ASP A 147 8.71 20.49 6.50
N PHE A 148 8.23 20.98 5.34
CA PHE A 148 8.24 20.22 4.08
C PHE A 148 9.63 20.08 3.46
N SER A 149 10.49 21.10 3.56
CA SER A 149 11.82 21.06 2.94
C SER A 149 12.72 19.97 3.55
N PRO A 150 12.86 19.86 4.88
CA PRO A 150 13.60 18.76 5.50
C PRO A 150 13.01 17.39 5.18
N PHE A 151 11.68 17.27 5.15
CA PHE A 151 11.00 16.04 4.77
C PHE A 151 11.34 15.63 3.33
N LEU A 152 11.25 16.57 2.38
CA LEU A 152 11.51 16.28 0.97
C LEU A 152 12.98 15.97 0.70
N SER A 153 13.91 16.61 1.40
CA SER A 153 15.34 16.31 1.30
C SER A 153 15.68 14.89 1.76
N PHE A 154 14.92 14.33 2.70
CA PHE A 154 15.09 12.96 3.17
C PHE A 154 14.28 11.95 2.34
N ALA A 155 13.01 12.23 2.11
CA ALA A 155 12.10 11.33 1.40
C ALA A 155 12.37 11.28 -0.12
N GLY A 156 12.85 12.37 -0.71
CA GLY A 156 13.10 12.47 -2.16
C GLY A 156 14.08 11.43 -2.70
N PRO A 157 15.29 11.29 -2.11
CA PRO A 157 16.24 10.25 -2.54
C PRO A 157 15.68 8.83 -2.39
N VAL A 158 15.01 8.54 -1.28
CA VAL A 158 14.40 7.22 -1.03
C VAL A 158 13.29 6.94 -2.04
N PHE A 159 12.46 7.95 -2.34
CA PHE A 159 11.42 7.85 -3.35
C PHE A 159 11.99 7.61 -4.74
N MET A 160 13.05 8.33 -5.13
CA MET A 160 13.73 8.12 -6.43
C MET A 160 14.32 6.72 -6.53
N LEU A 161 14.97 6.22 -5.47
CA LEU A 161 15.48 4.85 -5.43
C LEU A 161 14.37 3.82 -5.63
N LEU A 162 13.23 3.98 -4.94
CA LEU A 162 12.09 3.08 -5.06
C LEU A 162 11.42 3.18 -6.44
N LEU A 163 11.35 4.38 -7.03
CA LEU A 163 10.85 4.58 -8.39
C LEU A 163 11.71 3.87 -9.42
N VAL A 164 13.03 4.09 -9.39
CA VAL A 164 13.96 3.42 -10.30
C VAL A 164 13.85 1.91 -10.14
N LYS A 165 13.85 1.41 -8.90
CA LYS A 165 13.61 -0.02 -8.61
C LYS A 165 12.31 -0.51 -9.26
N SER A 166 11.20 0.20 -9.05
CA SER A 166 9.90 -0.18 -9.62
C SER A 166 9.93 -0.23 -11.14
N ILE A 167 10.52 0.77 -11.80
CA ILE A 167 10.63 0.82 -13.27
C ILE A 167 11.47 -0.34 -13.77
N THR A 168 12.61 -0.63 -13.15
CA THR A 168 13.48 -1.75 -13.52
C THR A 168 12.75 -3.09 -13.43
N PHE A 169 12.03 -3.37 -12.34
CA PHE A 169 11.25 -4.62 -12.21
C PHE A 169 10.11 -4.71 -13.24
N THR A 170 9.43 -3.61 -13.54
CA THR A 170 8.42 -3.56 -14.61
C THR A 170 9.03 -3.88 -15.96
N GLN A 171 10.19 -3.29 -16.29
CA GLN A 171 10.91 -3.56 -17.56
C GLN A 171 11.37 -5.02 -17.65
N MET A 172 11.94 -5.57 -16.58
CA MET A 172 12.33 -7.00 -16.53
C MET A 172 11.13 -7.91 -16.79
N THR A 173 9.98 -7.61 -16.17
CA THR A 173 8.76 -8.39 -16.33
C THR A 173 8.19 -8.28 -17.75
N ALA A 174 8.23 -7.08 -18.34
CA ALA A 174 7.82 -6.86 -19.72
C ALA A 174 8.72 -7.64 -20.71
N TYR A 175 10.03 -7.62 -20.50
CA TYR A 175 10.98 -8.35 -21.32
C TYR A 175 10.78 -9.86 -21.21
N ALA A 176 10.68 -10.40 -19.99
CA ALA A 176 10.43 -11.83 -19.77
C ALA A 176 9.10 -12.29 -20.41
N SER A 177 8.06 -11.46 -20.34
CA SER A 177 6.76 -11.73 -20.97
C SER A 177 6.84 -11.75 -22.51
N GLY A 178 7.76 -11.00 -23.10
CA GLY A 178 7.98 -10.97 -24.55
C GLY A 178 8.73 -12.19 -25.11
N LEU A 179 9.47 -12.92 -24.26
CA LEU A 179 10.27 -14.10 -24.66
C LEU A 179 9.47 -15.41 -24.73
N GLY A 180 8.17 -15.36 -24.44
CA GLY A 180 7.27 -16.52 -24.42
C GLY A 180 6.87 -16.96 -23.01
N THR A 181 6.02 -17.98 -22.93
CA THR A 181 5.35 -18.37 -21.68
C THR A 181 6.27 -19.02 -20.66
N SER A 182 7.25 -19.83 -21.10
CA SER A 182 8.19 -20.51 -20.20
C SER A 182 9.16 -19.54 -19.50
N PRO A 183 9.86 -18.62 -20.19
CA PRO A 183 10.68 -17.59 -19.53
C PRO A 183 9.86 -16.66 -18.61
N ALA A 184 8.64 -16.30 -19.01
CA ALA A 184 7.76 -15.49 -18.18
C ALA A 184 7.37 -16.20 -16.87
N ALA A 185 7.04 -17.49 -16.94
CA ALA A 185 6.74 -18.29 -15.76
C ALA A 185 7.95 -18.44 -14.83
N ALA A 186 9.13 -18.71 -15.39
CA ALA A 186 10.37 -18.79 -14.62
C ALA A 186 10.69 -17.46 -13.92
N HIS A 187 10.55 -16.33 -14.62
CA HIS A 187 10.73 -14.99 -14.04
C HIS A 187 9.83 -14.75 -12.83
N GLN A 188 8.56 -15.12 -12.90
CA GLN A 188 7.63 -14.97 -11.77
C GLN A 188 8.04 -15.79 -10.53
N LEU A 189 8.57 -17.01 -10.75
CA LEU A 189 9.10 -17.84 -9.66
C LEU A 189 10.35 -17.20 -9.03
N TYR A 190 11.29 -16.72 -9.84
CA TYR A 190 12.50 -16.07 -9.34
C TYR A 190 12.20 -14.79 -8.56
N VAL A 191 11.28 -13.96 -9.06
CA VAL A 191 10.83 -12.76 -8.34
C VAL A 191 10.22 -13.14 -6.98
N SER A 192 9.40 -14.20 -6.94
CA SER A 192 8.80 -14.69 -5.69
C SER A 192 9.85 -15.18 -4.69
N LEU A 193 10.86 -15.92 -5.15
CA LEU A 193 11.98 -16.40 -4.31
C LEU A 193 12.85 -15.24 -3.80
N LEU A 194 13.10 -14.23 -4.65
CA LEU A 194 13.86 -13.05 -4.27
C LEU A 194 13.17 -12.30 -3.14
N PHE A 195 11.85 -12.07 -3.22
CA PHE A 195 11.13 -11.36 -2.16
C PHE A 195 10.96 -12.18 -0.88
N LEU A 196 10.89 -13.52 -0.98
CA LEU A 196 10.89 -14.39 0.20
C LEU A 196 12.21 -14.30 0.98
N THR A 197 13.34 -14.23 0.27
CA THR A 197 14.69 -14.27 0.87
C THR A 197 15.25 -12.89 1.21
N ALA A 198 14.94 -11.86 0.42
CA ALA A 198 15.44 -10.50 0.62
C ALA A 198 14.63 -9.67 1.64
N VAL A 199 13.51 -10.19 2.15
CA VAL A 199 12.68 -9.55 3.19
C VAL A 199 12.84 -10.25 4.57
N ALA A 200 13.79 -11.18 4.70
CA ALA A 200 14.25 -11.68 6.00
C ALA A 200 15.22 -10.70 6.65
#